data_AF-A0A961MLG6-F1
#
_entry.id   AF-A0A961MLG6-F1
#
_cell.length_a   1.000
_cell.length_b   1.000
_cell.length_c   1.000
_cell.angle_alpha   90.00
_cell.angle_beta   90.00
_cell.angle_gamma   90.00
#
_symmetry.space_group_name_H-M   'P 1'
#
loop_
_entity.id
_entity.type
_entity.pdbx_description
1 polymer ?
#
loop_
_entity_poly.entity_id
_entity_poly.type
_entity_poly.pdbx_seq_one_letter_code
_entity_poly.pdbx_strand_id
1 'polypeptide(L)'
;MRVHSILLSSILLIGVVPAGTSAQVVTGVLGSPAATTTIPGNQLPPPAPAFGGVIKDDALQSTPWWPPRVVPPKDAPDILMIMTDDAGFAVPSTFGGVIPTPAMDALAEEGLRFNRIFSTSLCSPTRAAAITGRNHHSVGFGVIAEQATGFPGYDSVIGVNNATIGRILRDNGYATSWFGKDHNTPTYEASQAGPFTQWPTGLGFDYFYGFVGG
;
A
#
# COMPACT_ATOMS: atom_id res chain seq x y z
N MET A 1 -49.94 -49.35 -19.58
CA MET A 1 -49.66 -49.15 -18.14
C MET A 1 -48.73 -47.95 -18.00
N ARG A 2 -49.26 -46.83 -17.51
CA ARG A 2 -48.49 -45.61 -17.23
C ARG A 2 -47.91 -45.72 -15.82
N VAL A 3 -46.59 -45.72 -15.69
CA VAL A 3 -45.93 -45.61 -14.38
C VAL A 3 -45.35 -44.19 -14.31
N HIS A 4 -45.96 -43.36 -13.48
CA HIS A 4 -45.43 -42.03 -13.15
C HIS A 4 -44.32 -42.21 -12.11
N SER A 5 -43.10 -41.79 -12.46
CA SER A 5 -41.98 -41.70 -11.52
C SER A 5 -41.97 -40.29 -10.91
N ILE A 6 -42.19 -40.21 -9.60
CA ILE A 6 -42.19 -38.96 -8.83
C ILE A 6 -40.72 -38.67 -8.44
N LEU A 7 -40.13 -37.62 -9.01
CA LEU A 7 -38.87 -37.08 -8.52
C LEU A 7 -39.13 -36.28 -7.23
N LEU A 8 -38.63 -36.77 -6.09
CA LEU A 8 -38.47 -35.95 -4.88
C LEU A 8 -37.23 -35.06 -5.04
N SER A 9 -37.42 -33.76 -5.19
CA SER A 9 -36.36 -32.77 -5.07
C SER A 9 -36.07 -32.49 -3.59
N SER A 10 -34.94 -32.99 -3.10
CA SER A 10 -34.40 -32.66 -1.77
C SER A 10 -33.75 -31.28 -1.81
N ILE A 11 -34.41 -30.29 -1.21
CA ILE A 11 -33.88 -28.94 -0.99
C ILE A 11 -32.86 -29.01 0.16
N LEU A 12 -31.59 -28.82 -0.16
CA LEU A 12 -30.51 -28.67 0.82
C LEU A 12 -30.53 -27.23 1.35
N LEU A 13 -31.07 -27.02 2.55
CA LEU A 13 -30.90 -25.75 3.27
C LEU A 13 -29.45 -25.65 3.75
N ILE A 14 -28.63 -24.86 3.06
CA ILE A 14 -27.33 -24.43 3.56
C ILE A 14 -27.59 -23.33 4.60
N GLY A 15 -27.49 -23.69 5.87
CA GLY A 15 -27.50 -22.73 6.96
C GLY A 15 -26.26 -21.83 6.87
N VAL A 16 -26.47 -20.55 6.59
CA VAL A 16 -25.43 -19.53 6.73
C VAL A 16 -25.20 -19.32 8.22
N VAL A 17 -24.10 -19.88 8.74
CA VAL A 17 -23.60 -19.51 10.07
C VAL A 17 -23.03 -18.09 9.94
N PRO A 18 -23.51 -17.11 10.72
CA PRO A 18 -22.89 -15.78 10.72
C PRO A 18 -21.47 -15.94 11.24
N ALA A 19 -20.49 -15.57 10.41
CA ALA A 19 -19.10 -15.49 10.83
C ALA A 19 -19.03 -14.55 12.04
N GLY A 20 -18.69 -15.10 13.21
CA GLY A 20 -18.46 -14.30 14.40
C GLY A 20 -17.39 -13.26 14.09
N THR A 21 -17.73 -11.99 14.23
CA THR A 21 -16.76 -10.90 14.26
C THR A 21 -15.83 -11.15 15.44
N SER A 22 -14.64 -11.70 15.18
CA SER A 22 -13.57 -11.71 16.18
C SER A 22 -13.37 -10.28 16.65
N ALA A 23 -13.71 -10.02 17.91
CA ALA A 23 -13.49 -8.72 18.53
C ALA A 23 -12.02 -8.34 18.35
N GLN A 24 -11.76 -7.11 17.89
CA GLN A 24 -10.40 -6.60 17.75
C GLN A 24 -9.66 -6.75 19.08
N VAL A 25 -8.58 -7.52 19.09
CA VAL A 25 -7.79 -7.75 20.29
C VAL A 25 -6.92 -6.52 20.52
N VAL A 26 -7.27 -5.75 21.54
CA VAL A 26 -6.42 -4.67 22.03
C VAL A 26 -5.39 -5.25 22.99
N THR A 27 -4.12 -4.94 22.76
CA THR A 27 -3.02 -5.29 23.67
C THR A 27 -2.52 -4.04 24.38
N GLY A 28 -2.16 -4.16 25.66
CA GLY A 28 -1.67 -3.04 26.47
C GLY A 28 -2.79 -2.23 27.16
N VAL A 29 -2.39 -1.18 27.88
CA VAL A 29 -3.30 -0.31 28.63
C VAL A 29 -3.75 0.85 27.75
N LEU A 30 -5.05 0.98 27.48
CA LEU A 30 -5.62 2.08 26.69
C LEU A 30 -5.17 3.45 27.21
N GLY A 31 -4.86 4.37 26.30
CA GLY A 31 -4.29 5.68 26.62
C GLY A 31 -2.78 5.69 26.87
N SER A 32 -2.12 4.53 26.94
CA SER A 32 -0.67 4.44 26.94
C SER A 32 -0.11 4.30 25.51
N PRO A 33 1.16 4.69 25.27
CA PRO A 33 1.84 4.45 23.99
C PRO A 33 1.95 2.95 23.61
N ALA A 34 1.79 2.05 24.58
CA ALA A 34 1.84 0.61 24.39
C ALA A 34 0.49 -0.01 24.00
N ALA A 35 -0.61 0.76 24.00
CA ALA A 35 -1.91 0.29 23.55
C ALA A 35 -1.89 0.08 22.03
N THR A 36 -2.04 -1.16 21.57
CA THR A 36 -2.04 -1.48 20.14
C THR A 36 -3.20 -2.37 19.76
N THR A 37 -3.61 -2.29 18.49
CA THR A 37 -4.63 -3.14 17.89
C THR A 37 -4.26 -3.46 16.45
N THR A 38 -4.83 -4.53 15.91
CA THR A 38 -4.73 -4.87 14.50
C THR A 38 -6.09 -4.73 13.85
N ILE A 39 -6.12 -4.11 12.67
CA ILE A 39 -7.35 -3.94 11.89
C ILE A 39 -7.50 -5.06 10.85
N PRO A 40 -8.74 -5.39 10.42
CA PRO A 40 -8.96 -6.40 9.39
C PRO A 40 -8.39 -6.06 8.01
N GLY A 41 -8.08 -4.79 7.73
CA GLY A 41 -7.55 -4.35 6.43
C GLY A 41 -8.54 -4.43 5.27
N ASN A 42 -9.85 -4.56 5.55
CA ASN A 42 -10.90 -4.74 4.55
C ASN A 42 -11.34 -3.44 3.85
N GLN A 43 -10.95 -2.28 4.38
CA GLN A 43 -11.29 -0.96 3.84
C GLN A 43 -10.13 0.00 4.07
N LEU A 44 -9.88 0.87 3.08
CA LEU A 44 -8.92 1.96 3.17
C LEU A 44 -9.58 3.30 2.80
N PRO A 45 -9.36 4.38 3.57
CA PRO A 45 -8.71 4.36 4.89
C PRO A 45 -9.55 3.54 5.90
N PRO A 46 -8.93 2.96 6.94
CA PRO A 46 -9.67 2.24 7.96
C PRO A 46 -10.70 3.16 8.62
N PRO A 47 -11.91 2.66 8.91
CA PRO A 47 -12.92 3.46 9.58
C PRO A 47 -12.42 3.88 10.97
N ALA A 48 -12.74 5.10 11.37
CA ALA A 48 -12.43 5.58 12.70
C ALA A 48 -13.08 4.64 13.74
N PRO A 49 -12.35 4.18 14.76
CA PRO A 49 -12.93 3.32 15.78
C PRO A 49 -14.00 4.10 16.56
N ALA A 50 -15.09 3.40 16.91
CA ALA A 50 -16.12 3.99 17.76
C ALA A 50 -15.53 4.38 19.12
N PHE A 51 -16.02 5.47 19.70
CA PHE A 51 -15.60 5.89 21.04
C PHE A 51 -15.93 4.80 22.06
N GLY A 52 -14.90 4.24 22.71
CA GLY A 52 -15.04 3.18 23.70
C GLY A 52 -15.31 3.66 25.12
N GLY A 53 -15.45 4.97 25.34
CA GLY A 53 -15.76 5.56 26.64
C GLY A 53 -17.26 5.76 26.85
N VAL A 54 -17.61 6.55 27.87
CA VAL A 54 -19.00 6.88 28.20
C VAL A 54 -19.14 8.39 28.30
N ILE A 55 -20.10 8.96 27.58
CA ILE A 55 -20.44 10.39 27.64
C ILE A 55 -21.70 10.55 28.49
N LYS A 56 -21.65 11.40 29.51
CA LYS A 56 -22.79 11.80 30.37
C LYS A 56 -22.92 13.33 30.41
N ASP A 57 -23.90 13.82 31.17
CA ASP A 57 -24.19 15.25 31.30
C ASP A 57 -23.06 16.05 31.97
N ASP A 58 -22.19 15.39 32.73
CA ASP A 58 -21.03 15.98 33.38
C ASP A 58 -19.73 15.20 33.04
N ALA A 59 -18.63 15.93 32.89
CA ALA A 59 -17.31 15.40 32.61
C ALA A 59 -16.80 14.48 33.75
N LEU A 60 -17.10 14.83 35.01
CA LEU A 60 -16.72 14.01 36.16
C LEU A 60 -17.43 12.66 36.19
N GLN A 61 -18.57 12.55 35.52
CA GLN A 61 -19.36 11.32 35.43
C GLN A 61 -19.10 10.54 34.13
N SER A 62 -18.37 11.15 33.19
CA SER A 62 -17.98 10.58 31.92
C SER A 62 -16.71 9.75 32.06
N THR A 63 -16.49 8.81 31.13
CA THR A 63 -15.28 7.98 31.07
C THR A 63 -14.54 8.28 29.77
N PRO A 64 -13.32 8.85 29.83
CA PRO A 64 -12.54 9.12 28.63
C PRO A 64 -12.06 7.80 28.01
N TRP A 65 -11.77 7.86 26.72
CA TRP A 65 -11.20 6.73 25.99
C TRP A 65 -10.25 7.23 24.92
N TRP A 66 -9.14 6.51 24.76
CA TRP A 66 -8.14 6.78 23.74
C TRP A 66 -8.04 5.56 22.83
N PRO A 67 -8.11 5.73 21.50
CA PRO A 67 -7.97 4.61 20.59
C PRO A 67 -6.57 3.99 20.69
N PRO A 68 -6.46 2.66 20.67
CA PRO A 68 -5.16 2.00 20.56
C PRO A 68 -4.54 2.27 19.18
N ARG A 69 -3.20 2.27 19.11
CA ARG A 69 -2.46 2.46 17.86
C ARG A 69 -2.60 1.23 16.96
N VAL A 70 -2.85 1.45 15.68
CA VAL A 70 -2.87 0.36 14.70
C VAL A 70 -1.43 -0.14 14.47
N VAL A 71 -1.24 -1.44 14.54
CA VAL A 71 0.01 -2.14 14.22
C VAL A 71 -0.27 -3.31 13.27
N PRO A 72 0.73 -3.74 12.47
CA PRO A 72 0.58 -4.92 11.63
C PRO A 72 0.28 -6.15 12.50
N PRO A 73 -0.40 -7.17 11.94
CA PRO A 73 -0.52 -8.47 12.60
C PRO A 73 0.84 -9.01 13.07
N LYS A 74 0.86 -9.82 14.12
CA LYS A 74 2.11 -10.35 14.70
C LYS A 74 3.01 -11.07 13.70
N ASP A 75 2.42 -11.80 12.75
CA ASP A 75 3.14 -12.60 11.75
C ASP A 75 3.22 -11.88 10.39
N ALA A 76 2.97 -10.58 10.36
CA ALA A 76 3.11 -9.76 9.17
C ALA A 76 4.60 -9.65 8.76
N PRO A 77 4.94 -9.81 7.47
CA PRO A 77 6.33 -9.75 7.03
C PRO A 77 6.83 -8.32 6.93
N ASP A 78 8.14 -8.12 7.11
CA ASP A 78 8.81 -6.90 6.66
C ASP A 78 8.90 -6.90 5.13
N ILE A 79 8.65 -5.74 4.50
CA ILE A 79 8.63 -5.60 3.05
C ILE A 79 9.77 -4.67 2.62
N LEU A 80 10.70 -5.20 1.82
CA LEU A 80 11.76 -4.43 1.18
C LEU A 80 11.59 -4.49 -0.34
N MET A 81 11.33 -3.33 -0.96
CA MET A 81 11.25 -3.18 -2.41
C MET A 81 12.50 -2.46 -2.92
N ILE A 82 13.26 -3.13 -3.79
CA ILE A 82 14.46 -2.57 -4.42
C ILE A 82 14.17 -2.33 -5.90
N MET A 83 14.43 -1.11 -6.37
CA MET A 83 14.30 -0.73 -7.78
C MET A 83 15.61 -0.09 -8.26
N THR A 84 16.21 -0.70 -9.29
CA THR A 84 17.35 -0.12 -10.02
C THR A 84 16.86 0.85 -11.08
N ASP A 85 17.59 1.95 -11.31
CA ASP A 85 17.30 2.91 -12.38
C ASP A 85 18.11 2.54 -13.63
N ASP A 86 17.46 2.54 -14.79
CA ASP A 86 18.07 2.30 -16.12
C ASP A 86 18.91 1.02 -16.27
N ALA A 87 18.57 -0.03 -15.51
CA ALA A 87 19.20 -1.34 -15.62
C ALA A 87 18.49 -2.24 -16.64
N GLY A 88 19.18 -2.57 -17.74
CA GLY A 88 18.68 -3.51 -18.74
C GLY A 88 18.72 -4.96 -18.26
N PHE A 89 17.79 -5.79 -18.76
CA PHE A 89 17.67 -7.20 -18.39
C PHE A 89 18.97 -8.02 -18.57
N ALA A 90 19.74 -7.72 -19.62
CA ALA A 90 20.98 -8.44 -19.95
C ALA A 90 22.25 -7.83 -19.33
N VAL A 91 22.13 -6.86 -18.42
CA VAL A 91 23.27 -6.25 -17.72
C VAL A 91 23.81 -7.15 -16.60
N PRO A 92 23.01 -7.60 -15.61
CA PRO A 92 23.50 -8.36 -14.46
C PRO A 92 23.83 -9.83 -14.78
N SER A 93 24.84 -10.38 -14.11
CA SER A 93 25.21 -11.81 -14.18
C SER A 93 24.05 -12.74 -13.84
N THR A 94 23.12 -12.28 -13.00
CA THR A 94 21.92 -13.02 -12.56
C THR A 94 21.02 -13.44 -13.72
N PHE A 95 21.11 -12.78 -14.87
CA PHE A 95 20.37 -13.11 -16.09
C PHE A 95 21.29 -13.44 -17.28
N GLY A 96 22.57 -13.73 -17.03
CA GLY A 96 23.57 -14.05 -18.05
C GLY A 96 24.33 -12.85 -18.61
N GLY A 97 24.21 -11.68 -17.98
CA GLY A 97 24.97 -10.48 -18.32
C GLY A 97 26.44 -10.55 -17.90
N VAL A 98 27.24 -9.62 -18.42
CA VAL A 98 28.70 -9.59 -18.18
C VAL A 98 29.10 -8.89 -16.89
N ILE A 99 28.17 -8.17 -16.23
CA ILE A 99 28.46 -7.43 -15.01
C ILE A 99 28.23 -8.33 -13.80
N PRO A 100 29.27 -8.66 -13.01
CA PRO A 100 29.10 -9.47 -11.82
C PRO A 100 28.20 -8.79 -10.78
N THR A 101 27.14 -9.46 -10.36
CA THR A 101 26.19 -9.00 -9.35
C THR A 101 25.98 -10.06 -8.27
N PRO A 102 27.02 -10.40 -7.48
CA PRO A 102 27.01 -11.56 -6.57
C PRO A 102 25.90 -11.51 -5.51
N ALA A 103 25.51 -10.32 -5.05
CA ALA A 103 24.39 -10.18 -4.11
C ALA A 103 23.03 -10.52 -4.76
N MET A 104 22.84 -10.13 -6.03
CA MET A 104 21.62 -10.48 -6.77
C MET A 104 21.61 -11.96 -7.16
N ASP A 105 22.79 -12.53 -7.45
CA ASP A 105 22.96 -13.96 -7.73
C ASP A 105 22.55 -14.80 -6.51
N ALA A 106 23.05 -14.46 -5.32
CA ALA A 106 22.68 -15.13 -4.07
C ALA A 106 21.17 -15.03 -3.77
N LEU A 107 20.56 -13.85 -3.95
CA LEU A 107 19.12 -13.68 -3.78
C LEU A 107 18.29 -14.51 -4.77
N ALA A 108 18.78 -14.69 -6.00
CA ALA A 108 18.10 -15.50 -7.01
C ALA A 108 18.23 -17.01 -6.75
N GLU A 109 19.31 -17.47 -6.10
CA GLU A 109 19.51 -18.86 -5.70
C GLU A 109 18.58 -19.28 -4.55
N GLU A 110 18.30 -18.37 -3.63
CA GLU A 110 17.43 -18.62 -2.47
C GLU A 110 15.95 -18.25 -2.71
N GLY A 111 15.64 -17.69 -3.88
CA GLY A 111 14.36 -17.07 -4.16
C GLY A 111 13.73 -17.41 -5.51
N LEU A 112 12.80 -16.55 -5.94
CA LEU A 112 12.18 -16.63 -7.26
C LEU A 112 12.85 -15.67 -8.22
N ARG A 113 13.09 -16.15 -9.44
CA ARG A 113 13.61 -15.34 -10.55
C ARG A 113 12.61 -15.34 -11.71
N PHE A 114 12.20 -14.16 -12.15
CA PHE A 114 11.26 -13.99 -13.25
C PHE A 114 11.99 -13.56 -14.53
N ASN A 115 11.69 -14.22 -15.65
CA ASN A 115 12.21 -13.86 -16.98
C ASN A 115 11.23 -12.98 -17.80
N ARG A 116 10.09 -12.61 -17.19
CA ARG A 116 9.03 -11.80 -17.80
C ARG A 116 8.47 -10.80 -16.78
N ILE A 117 9.20 -9.71 -16.59
CA ILE A 117 8.76 -8.51 -15.87
C ILE A 117 8.76 -7.36 -16.87
N PHE A 118 7.71 -6.53 -16.83
CA PHE A 118 7.57 -5.39 -17.73
C PHE A 118 7.49 -4.10 -16.92
N SER A 119 8.25 -3.09 -17.34
CA SER A 119 8.12 -1.71 -16.92
C SER A 119 7.49 -0.89 -18.06
N THR A 120 7.23 0.39 -17.82
CA THR A 120 7.06 1.32 -18.95
C THR A 120 8.44 1.66 -19.53
N SER A 121 8.49 2.44 -20.61
CA SER A 121 9.73 2.94 -21.19
C SER A 121 10.33 4.15 -20.45
N LEU A 122 9.71 4.60 -19.35
CA LEU A 122 10.08 5.82 -18.64
C LEU A 122 10.06 5.60 -17.12
N CYS A 123 10.94 6.30 -16.42
CA CYS A 123 11.11 6.29 -14.96
C CYS A 123 9.83 6.67 -14.20
N SER A 124 9.32 7.90 -14.35
CA SER A 124 8.13 8.36 -13.60
C SER A 124 6.91 7.46 -13.82
N PRO A 125 6.54 7.09 -15.07
CA PRO A 125 5.40 6.20 -15.30
C PRO A 125 5.59 4.80 -14.72
N THR A 126 6.81 4.24 -14.75
CA THR A 126 7.10 2.93 -14.13
C THR A 126 6.91 3.00 -12.62
N ARG A 127 7.45 4.04 -11.97
CA ARG A 127 7.36 4.23 -10.52
C ARG A 127 5.92 4.47 -10.08
N ALA A 128 5.17 5.28 -10.81
CA ALA A 128 3.77 5.55 -10.54
C ALA A 128 2.92 4.27 -10.63
N ALA A 129 3.13 3.46 -11.68
CA ALA A 129 2.46 2.18 -11.81
C ALA A 129 2.84 1.21 -10.68
N ALA A 130 4.12 1.16 -10.30
CA ALA A 130 4.62 0.27 -9.27
C ALA A 130 4.03 0.59 -7.88
N ILE A 131 3.94 1.88 -7.52
CA ILE A 131 3.46 2.27 -6.19
C ILE A 131 1.93 2.30 -6.11
N THR A 132 1.20 2.48 -7.21
CA THR A 132 -0.27 2.52 -7.20
C THR A 132 -0.93 1.22 -7.63
N GLY A 133 -0.19 0.33 -8.28
CA GLY A 133 -0.74 -0.88 -8.91
C GLY A 133 -1.69 -0.58 -10.09
N ARG A 134 -1.63 0.63 -10.68
CA ARG A 134 -2.54 1.10 -11.72
C ARG A 134 -1.80 1.42 -13.02
N ASN A 135 -2.55 1.51 -14.10
CA ASN A 135 -2.02 2.05 -15.35
C ASN A 135 -1.55 3.50 -15.12
N HIS A 136 -0.33 3.80 -15.54
CA HIS A 136 0.33 5.09 -15.29
C HIS A 136 -0.44 6.29 -15.87
N HIS A 137 -1.16 6.14 -17.00
CA HIS A 137 -2.04 7.20 -17.52
C HIS A 137 -3.25 7.46 -16.61
N SER A 138 -3.75 6.45 -15.91
CA SER A 138 -4.88 6.60 -14.98
C SER A 138 -4.50 7.30 -13.66
N VAL A 139 -3.21 7.55 -13.44
CA VAL A 139 -2.68 8.17 -12.21
C VAL A 139 -1.83 9.41 -12.49
N GLY A 140 -2.00 10.05 -13.66
CA GLY A 140 -1.36 11.33 -13.97
C GLY A 140 0.02 11.24 -14.63
N PHE A 141 0.58 10.03 -14.79
CA PHE A 141 1.95 9.80 -15.27
C PHE A 141 1.99 9.18 -16.66
N GLY A 142 1.43 9.86 -17.66
CA GLY A 142 1.58 9.51 -19.07
C GLY A 142 2.98 9.76 -19.65
N VAL A 143 3.79 10.56 -18.96
CA VAL A 143 5.15 10.96 -19.32
C VAL A 143 5.96 11.25 -18.04
N ILE A 144 7.25 11.59 -18.17
CA ILE A 144 8.08 12.03 -17.04
C ILE A 144 7.56 13.33 -16.42
N ALA A 145 7.80 13.53 -15.12
CA ALA A 145 7.27 14.67 -14.36
C ALA A 145 7.63 16.04 -14.98
N GLU A 146 8.83 16.14 -15.55
CA GLU A 146 9.37 17.34 -16.20
C GLU A 146 8.61 17.74 -17.46
N GLN A 147 7.84 16.82 -18.04
CA GLN A 147 7.02 17.02 -19.23
C GLN A 147 5.52 17.03 -18.92
N ALA A 148 5.15 17.29 -17.66
CA ALA A 148 3.77 17.42 -17.26
C ALA A 148 3.02 18.47 -18.10
N THR A 149 1.74 18.22 -18.34
CA THR A 149 0.83 19.11 -19.06
C THR A 149 -0.45 19.33 -18.24
N GLY A 150 -1.32 20.25 -18.66
CA GLY A 150 -2.62 20.42 -18.02
C GLY A 150 -3.68 19.37 -18.39
N PHE A 151 -3.33 18.36 -19.20
CA PHE A 151 -4.30 17.35 -19.66
C PHE A 151 -4.42 16.18 -18.68
N PRO A 152 -5.64 15.62 -18.49
CA PRO A 152 -5.84 14.46 -17.64
C PRO A 152 -4.91 13.30 -18.02
N GLY A 153 -4.27 12.71 -17.00
CA GLY A 153 -3.34 11.59 -17.18
C GLY A 153 -1.91 11.99 -17.55
N TYR A 154 -1.63 13.28 -17.70
CA TYR A 154 -0.30 13.83 -17.99
C TYR A 154 0.06 15.00 -17.07
N ASP A 155 -0.70 15.24 -15.99
CA ASP A 155 -0.53 16.34 -15.04
C ASP A 155 0.49 16.06 -13.93
N SER A 156 1.01 14.82 -13.87
CA SER A 156 1.93 14.33 -12.85
C SER A 156 1.38 14.43 -11.44
N VAL A 157 0.05 14.28 -11.28
CA VAL A 157 -0.62 14.28 -9.98
C VAL A 157 -1.24 12.90 -9.71
N ILE A 158 -0.78 12.24 -8.65
CA ILE A 158 -1.43 11.04 -8.15
C ILE A 158 -2.69 11.46 -7.39
N GLY A 159 -3.84 11.27 -8.02
CA GLY A 159 -5.14 11.59 -7.43
C GLY A 159 -5.45 10.80 -6.15
N VAL A 160 -6.23 11.39 -5.25
CA VAL A 160 -6.57 10.83 -3.92
C VAL A 160 -7.25 9.45 -3.95
N ASN A 161 -7.85 9.08 -5.07
CA ASN A 161 -8.49 7.78 -5.28
C ASN A 161 -7.51 6.68 -5.72
N ASN A 162 -6.23 7.02 -5.88
CA ASN A 162 -5.15 6.12 -6.32
C ASN A 162 -4.17 5.91 -5.15
N ALA A 163 -4.64 5.22 -4.10
CA ALA A 163 -3.81 4.94 -2.93
C ALA A 163 -2.51 4.23 -3.34
N THR A 164 -1.40 4.72 -2.83
CA THR A 164 -0.08 4.10 -3.01
C THR A 164 0.11 2.94 -2.03
N ILE A 165 1.03 2.04 -2.33
CA ILE A 165 1.46 0.98 -1.40
C ILE A 165 1.98 1.57 -0.09
N GLY A 166 2.66 2.71 -0.11
CA GLY A 166 3.05 3.44 1.10
C GLY A 166 1.84 3.78 1.95
N ARG A 167 0.80 4.38 1.36
CA ARG A 167 -0.43 4.71 2.07
C ARG A 167 -1.14 3.48 2.62
N ILE A 168 -1.24 2.42 1.81
CA ILE A 168 -1.87 1.16 2.19
C ILE A 168 -1.16 0.54 3.39
N LEU A 169 0.17 0.46 3.37
CA LEU A 169 0.98 -0.12 4.44
C LEU A 169 0.93 0.73 5.71
N ARG A 170 1.11 2.04 5.58
CA ARG A 170 1.06 2.98 6.72
C ARG A 170 -0.28 2.92 7.45
N ASP A 171 -1.39 2.92 6.71
CA ASP A 171 -2.73 2.86 7.31
C ASP A 171 -3.02 1.48 7.96
N ASN A 172 -2.24 0.44 7.62
CA ASN A 172 -2.23 -0.87 8.30
C ASN A 172 -1.16 -0.97 9.42
N GLY A 173 -0.56 0.15 9.83
CA GLY A 173 0.33 0.25 10.98
C GLY A 173 1.81 -0.01 10.70
N TYR A 174 2.20 -0.27 9.45
CA TYR A 174 3.62 -0.37 9.09
C TYR A 174 4.31 0.98 9.21
N ALA A 175 5.57 0.96 9.64
CA ALA A 175 6.47 2.09 9.43
C ALA A 175 6.96 2.05 7.97
N THR A 176 6.81 3.16 7.25
CA THR A 176 7.13 3.21 5.81
C THR A 176 8.25 4.21 5.52
N SER A 177 9.21 3.81 4.69
CA SER A 177 10.36 4.65 4.35
C SER A 177 10.71 4.55 2.87
N TRP A 178 11.13 5.66 2.26
CA TRP A 178 11.63 5.71 0.89
C TRP A 178 13.07 6.24 0.87
N PHE A 179 13.95 5.52 0.18
CA PHE A 179 15.35 5.91 0.01
C PHE A 179 15.71 6.01 -1.47
N GLY A 180 16.33 7.12 -1.88
CA GLY A 180 16.78 7.36 -3.25
C GLY A 180 15.79 8.14 -4.10
N LYS A 181 15.72 7.82 -5.40
CA LYS A 181 14.94 8.55 -6.40
C LYS A 181 13.44 8.30 -6.25
N ASP A 182 12.63 9.36 -6.22
CA ASP A 182 11.16 9.28 -6.27
C ASP A 182 10.63 9.43 -7.71
N HIS A 183 10.87 10.58 -8.33
CA HIS A 183 10.43 10.91 -9.70
C HIS A 183 8.91 10.84 -9.93
N ASN A 184 8.10 10.91 -8.88
CA ASN A 184 6.65 11.02 -8.93
C ASN A 184 6.10 12.29 -8.26
N THR A 185 6.98 13.20 -7.84
CA THR A 185 6.61 14.57 -7.48
C THR A 185 6.50 15.44 -8.74
N PRO A 186 5.37 16.12 -8.99
CA PRO A 186 5.27 17.09 -10.08
C PRO A 186 6.32 18.19 -9.92
N THR A 187 6.97 18.60 -11.01
CA THR A 187 8.12 19.52 -10.97
C THR A 187 7.81 20.86 -10.29
N TYR A 188 6.55 21.33 -10.37
CA TYR A 188 6.11 22.57 -9.71
C TYR A 188 5.90 22.42 -8.19
N GLU A 189 5.82 21.19 -7.65
CA GLU A 189 5.82 20.90 -6.21
C GLU A 189 7.21 20.47 -5.68
N ALA A 190 8.21 20.32 -6.55
CA ALA A 190 9.58 19.94 -6.19
C ALA A 190 10.36 21.10 -5.53
N SER A 191 9.82 21.64 -4.43
CA SER A 191 10.34 22.76 -3.67
C SER A 191 10.50 22.42 -2.20
N GLN A 192 11.57 22.91 -1.56
CA GLN A 192 11.76 22.78 -0.11
C GLN A 192 10.73 23.55 0.72
N ALA A 193 9.95 24.45 0.10
CA ALA A 193 8.87 25.17 0.76
C ALA A 193 7.54 24.38 0.78
N GLY A 194 7.47 23.26 0.05
CA GLY A 194 6.23 22.52 -0.18
C GLY A 194 5.32 23.17 -1.26
N PRO A 195 4.08 22.67 -1.41
CA PRO A 195 3.46 21.63 -0.58
C PRO A 195 4.15 20.26 -0.73
N PHE A 196 4.08 19.43 0.32
CA PHE A 196 4.67 18.08 0.33
C PHE A 196 3.64 16.98 0.03
N THR A 197 2.50 17.34 -0.56
CA THR A 197 1.37 16.43 -0.79
C THR A 197 1.65 15.37 -1.84
N GLN A 198 2.41 15.69 -2.88
CA GLN A 198 2.84 14.75 -3.92
C GLN A 198 4.27 14.20 -3.70
N TRP A 199 4.90 14.55 -2.58
CA TRP A 199 6.18 13.97 -2.18
C TRP A 199 5.95 12.57 -1.58
N PRO A 200 6.99 11.72 -1.47
CA PRO A 200 6.86 10.42 -0.78
C PRO A 200 6.20 10.54 0.61
N THR A 201 6.50 11.60 1.35
CA THR A 201 5.88 11.88 2.67
C THR A 201 4.38 12.18 2.61
N GLY A 202 3.92 12.84 1.56
CA GLY A 202 2.48 13.01 1.27
C GLY A 202 1.82 11.74 0.74
N LEU A 203 2.59 10.86 0.11
CA LEU A 203 2.15 9.61 -0.51
C LEU A 203 2.27 8.38 0.42
N GLY A 204 2.36 8.58 1.73
CA GLY A 204 2.27 7.49 2.70
C GLY A 204 3.60 6.86 3.11
N PHE A 205 4.72 7.49 2.83
CA PHE A 205 6.04 7.11 3.38
C PHE A 205 6.38 8.01 4.56
N ASP A 206 6.40 7.49 5.79
CA ASP A 206 6.67 8.28 7.00
C ASP A 206 8.06 8.95 6.97
N TYR A 207 9.02 8.33 6.28
CA TYR A 207 10.36 8.86 6.10
C TYR A 207 10.79 8.88 4.63
N PHE A 208 11.47 9.94 4.22
CA PHE A 208 12.07 10.06 2.88
C PHE A 208 13.49 10.62 2.97
N TYR A 209 14.42 9.92 2.32
CA TYR A 209 15.79 10.40 2.11
C TYR A 209 16.20 10.18 0.66
N GLY A 210 16.36 11.26 -0.10
CA GLY A 210 16.72 11.18 -1.51
C GLY A 210 16.40 12.44 -2.29
N PHE A 211 15.97 12.27 -3.55
CA PHE A 211 15.67 13.37 -4.46
C PHE A 211 14.42 13.05 -5.30
N VAL A 212 13.68 14.10 -5.67
CA VAL A 212 12.37 13.99 -6.31
C VAL A 212 12.37 14.25 -7.82
N GLY A 213 13.41 14.91 -8.35
CA GLY A 213 13.58 15.12 -9.80
C GLY A 213 14.28 13.93 -10.49
N GLY A 214 14.37 13.96 -11.82
CA GLY A 214 15.10 12.93 -12.56
C GLY A 214 15.28 13.21 -14.04
#